data_AF-Q03G30-F1
#
_entry.id   AF-Q03G30-F1
#
_cell.length_a   1.000
_cell.length_b   1.000
_cell.length_c   1.000
_cell.angle_alpha   90.00
_cell.angle_beta   90.00
_cell.angle_gamma   90.00
#
_symmetry.space_group_name_H-M   'P 1'
#
loop_
_entity.id
_entity.type
_entity.pdbx_description
1 polymer ?
#
loop_
_entity_poly.entity_id
_entity_poly.type
_entity_poly.pdbx_seq_one_letter_code
_entity_poly.pdbx_strand_id
1 'polypeptide(L)'
;MVDKTRQSKVFESLDERHRKAVILLFEDELTDEQIANSVNRSRATLSKWKKDPLFQQAQQEYRRIALDSYVPDAIKHLNELALNSKSDMVQLQATQTILNMAGYGTANSNVELDKAKVRKANAEADIAEARAKEFEPESSVDDNDGFISALKNSAKNVWSDDNEA
;
A
#
# COMPACT_ATOMS: atom_id res chain seq x y z
N MET A 1 5.49 36.08 4.22
CA MET A 1 4.48 35.65 5.21
C MET A 1 3.49 34.79 4.45
N VAL A 2 3.51 33.47 4.65
CA VAL A 2 2.51 32.57 4.07
C VAL A 2 1.39 32.45 5.10
N ASP A 3 0.21 32.92 4.73
CA ASP A 3 -0.94 33.12 5.61
C ASP A 3 -1.28 31.90 6.47
N LYS A 4 -1.36 32.13 7.79
CA LYS A 4 -1.84 31.20 8.82
C LYS A 4 -3.35 30.90 8.72
N THR A 5 -3.96 31.03 7.54
CA THR A 5 -5.42 31.06 7.37
C THR A 5 -5.91 30.03 6.35
N ARG A 6 -5.41 28.79 6.46
CA ARG A 6 -6.01 27.60 5.82
C ARG A 6 -6.32 26.49 6.81
N GLN A 7 -6.47 26.81 8.10
CA GLN A 7 -7.00 25.88 9.09
C GLN A 7 -8.51 26.01 9.15
N SER A 8 -9.21 25.63 8.07
CA SER A 8 -10.53 25.04 8.25
C SER A 8 -10.27 23.58 8.64
N LYS A 9 -9.75 23.35 9.85
CA LYS A 9 -9.55 21.99 10.36
C LYS A 9 -10.94 21.41 10.57
N VAL A 10 -11.35 20.49 9.70
CA VAL A 10 -12.58 19.72 9.86
C VAL A 10 -12.65 19.16 11.28
N PHE A 11 -11.52 18.75 11.83
CA PHE A 11 -11.42 18.37 13.24
C PHE A 11 -11.88 19.46 14.22
N GLU A 12 -11.44 20.71 14.09
CA GLU A 12 -11.84 21.79 15.01
C GLU A 12 -13.32 22.18 14.83
N SER A 13 -13.87 21.99 13.63
CA SER A 13 -15.28 22.28 13.32
C SER A 13 -16.27 21.25 13.86
N LEU A 14 -15.81 20.04 14.19
CA LEU A 14 -16.65 19.00 14.79
C LEU A 14 -17.10 19.38 16.21
N ASP A 15 -18.23 18.81 16.66
CA ASP A 15 -18.66 18.98 18.04
C ASP A 15 -17.63 18.36 19.03
N GLU A 16 -17.72 18.75 20.30
CA GLU A 16 -16.79 18.30 21.34
C GLU A 16 -16.76 16.77 21.50
N ARG A 17 -17.90 16.09 21.28
CA ARG A 17 -18.01 14.63 21.44
C ARG A 17 -17.36 13.88 20.30
N HIS A 18 -17.52 14.36 19.07
CA HIS A 18 -16.86 13.81 17.89
C HIS A 18 -15.36 14.06 17.98
N ARG A 19 -14.91 15.25 18.39
CA ARG A 19 -13.47 15.52 18.62
C ARG A 19 -12.88 14.58 19.67
N LYS A 20 -13.55 14.42 20.82
CA LYS A 20 -13.11 13.51 21.87
C LYS A 20 -13.05 12.06 21.38
N ALA A 21 -14.04 11.61 20.61
CA ALA A 21 -14.02 10.28 20.01
C ALA A 21 -12.87 10.11 19.01
N VAL A 22 -12.55 11.12 18.20
CA VAL A 22 -11.40 11.10 17.28
C VAL A 22 -10.07 10.96 18.02
N ILE A 23 -9.89 11.69 19.13
CA ILE A 23 -8.69 11.62 19.98
C ILE A 23 -8.54 10.21 20.55
N LEU A 24 -9.59 9.69 21.20
CA LEU A 24 -9.56 8.37 21.84
C LEU A 24 -9.39 7.22 20.84
N LEU A 25 -9.91 7.37 19.61
CA LEU A 25 -9.69 6.40 18.53
C LEU A 25 -8.26 6.42 17.99
N PHE A 26 -7.52 7.52 18.17
CA PHE A 26 -6.12 7.60 17.78
C PHE A 26 -5.20 6.96 18.83
N GLU A 27 -5.52 7.12 20.12
CA GLU A 27 -4.76 6.52 21.21
C GLU A 27 -4.82 4.98 21.20
N ASP A 28 -5.88 4.40 20.63
CA ASP A 28 -6.09 2.94 20.43
C ASP A 28 -6.00 2.09 21.71
N GLU A 29 -6.09 2.71 22.89
CA GLU A 29 -6.04 2.03 24.20
C GLU A 29 -7.41 1.52 24.68
N LEU A 30 -8.48 2.02 24.07
CA LEU A 30 -9.85 1.78 24.52
C LEU A 30 -10.67 1.03 23.47
N THR A 31 -11.51 0.11 23.91
CA THR A 31 -12.48 -0.54 23.04
C THR A 31 -13.53 0.46 22.54
N ASP A 32 -14.14 0.19 21.39
CA ASP A 32 -15.24 0.99 20.84
C ASP A 32 -16.37 1.25 21.83
N GLU A 33 -16.62 0.30 22.74
CA GLU A 33 -17.65 0.43 23.77
C GLU A 33 -17.22 1.41 24.87
N GLN A 34 -15.97 1.34 25.32
CA GLN A 34 -15.40 2.30 26.28
C GLN A 34 -15.33 3.71 25.69
N ILE A 35 -14.90 3.84 24.42
CA ILE A 35 -14.87 5.13 23.71
C ILE A 35 -16.28 5.71 23.62
N ALA A 36 -17.26 4.91 23.17
CA ALA A 36 -18.64 5.37 23.06
C ALA A 36 -19.21 5.83 24.41
N ASN A 37 -18.95 5.08 25.49
CA ASN A 37 -19.36 5.44 26.84
C ASN A 37 -18.70 6.76 27.29
N SER A 38 -17.42 6.96 27.00
CA SER A 38 -16.68 8.18 27.38
C SER A 38 -17.20 9.47 26.71
N VAL A 39 -17.90 9.33 25.58
CA VAL A 39 -18.56 10.42 24.83
C VAL A 39 -20.09 10.42 25.01
N ASN A 40 -20.61 9.62 25.95
CA ASN A 40 -22.03 9.47 26.26
C ASN A 40 -22.87 9.08 25.03
N ARG A 41 -22.41 8.06 24.30
CA ARG A 41 -23.07 7.49 23.13
C ARG A 41 -23.07 5.96 23.17
N SER A 42 -23.96 5.37 22.39
CA SER A 42 -23.95 3.92 22.19
C SER A 42 -22.83 3.52 21.23
N ARG A 43 -22.35 2.28 21.35
CA ARG A 43 -21.41 1.68 20.40
C ARG A 43 -21.89 1.83 18.95
N ALA A 44 -23.18 1.62 18.71
CA ALA A 44 -23.78 1.73 17.36
C ALA A 44 -23.65 3.15 16.78
N THR A 45 -23.75 4.19 17.61
CA THR A 45 -23.53 5.57 17.18
C THR A 45 -22.08 5.80 16.80
N LEU A 46 -21.11 5.31 17.60
CA LEU A 46 -19.69 5.41 17.25
C LEU A 46 -19.39 4.66 15.94
N SER A 47 -19.98 3.49 15.72
CA SER A 47 -19.84 2.74 14.45
C SER A 47 -20.41 3.51 13.25
N LYS A 48 -21.45 4.34 13.44
CA LYS A 48 -21.95 5.23 12.37
C LYS A 48 -20.96 6.38 12.12
N TRP A 49 -20.43 7.00 13.17
CA TRP A 49 -19.44 8.07 13.03
C TRP A 49 -18.19 7.61 12.28
N LYS A 50 -17.68 6.41 12.55
CA LYS A 50 -16.53 5.85 11.81
C LYS A 50 -16.75 5.74 10.29
N LYS A 51 -18.00 5.71 9.83
CA LYS A 51 -18.38 5.66 8.41
C LYS A 51 -18.69 7.04 7.82
N ASP A 52 -18.76 8.08 8.66
CA ASP A 52 -19.04 9.45 8.23
C ASP A 52 -17.79 10.05 7.55
N PRO A 53 -17.88 10.55 6.30
CA PRO A 53 -16.77 11.18 5.60
C PRO A 53 -16.12 12.33 6.39
N LEU A 54 -16.91 13.17 7.07
CA LEU A 54 -16.39 14.30 7.84
C LEU A 54 -15.58 13.82 9.05
N PHE A 55 -16.05 12.77 9.70
CA PHE A 55 -15.36 12.16 10.84
C PHE A 55 -14.06 11.48 10.40
N GLN A 56 -14.07 10.79 9.26
CA GLN A 56 -12.86 10.19 8.69
C GLN A 56 -11.82 11.25 8.31
N GLN A 57 -12.25 12.36 7.71
CA GLN A 57 -11.38 13.47 7.39
C GLN A 57 -10.78 14.09 8.65
N ALA A 58 -11.60 14.32 9.69
CA ALA A 58 -11.12 14.81 10.98
C ALA A 58 -10.11 13.86 11.64
N GLN A 59 -10.31 12.54 11.55
CA GLN A 59 -9.29 11.58 12.01
C GLN A 59 -7.98 11.70 11.24
N GLN A 60 -8.03 11.87 9.92
CA GLN A 60 -6.82 12.05 9.12
C GLN A 60 -6.08 13.35 9.46
N GLU A 61 -6.82 14.44 9.68
CA GLU A 61 -6.24 15.70 10.12
C GLU A 61 -5.62 15.58 11.51
N TYR A 62 -6.35 14.99 12.47
CA TYR A 62 -5.86 14.79 13.82
C TYR A 62 -4.62 13.90 13.85
N ARG A 63 -4.58 12.83 13.05
CA ARG A 63 -3.39 11.98 12.89
C ARG A 63 -2.14 12.79 12.53
N ARG A 64 -2.25 13.77 11.63
CA ARG A 64 -1.11 14.63 11.28
C ARG A 64 -0.64 15.47 12.46
N ILE A 65 -1.59 16.10 13.16
CA ILE A 65 -1.29 16.92 14.34
C ILE A 65 -0.65 16.08 15.45
N ALA A 66 -1.17 14.88 15.69
CA ALA A 66 -0.61 13.96 16.67
C ALA A 66 0.77 13.46 16.25
N LEU A 67 0.99 13.14 14.97
CA LEU A 67 2.30 12.75 14.45
C LEU A 67 3.34 13.86 14.59
N ASP A 68 2.95 15.11 14.34
CA ASP A 68 3.84 16.27 14.53
C ASP A 68 4.35 16.36 15.98
N SER A 69 3.57 15.90 16.97
CA SER A 69 3.99 15.86 18.37
C SER A 69 5.08 14.81 18.66
N TYR A 70 5.14 13.72 17.88
CA TYR A 70 6.16 12.68 18.01
C TYR A 70 7.46 13.03 17.27
N VAL A 71 7.44 14.00 16.35
CA VAL A 71 8.61 14.38 15.55
C VAL A 71 9.84 14.72 16.41
N PRO A 72 9.75 15.55 17.48
CA PRO A 72 10.91 15.87 18.30
C PRO A 72 11.56 14.63 18.94
N ASP A 73 10.75 13.71 19.47
CA ASP A 73 11.26 12.51 20.13
C ASP A 73 11.81 11.50 19.11
N ALA A 74 11.20 11.39 17.94
CA ALA A 74 11.74 10.61 16.82
C ALA A 74 13.12 11.14 16.38
N ILE A 75 13.29 12.46 16.29
CA ILE A 75 14.58 13.08 15.95
C ILE A 75 15.64 12.80 17.04
N LYS A 76 15.27 12.90 18.32
CA LYS A 76 16.19 12.54 19.43
C LYS A 76 16.60 11.09 19.34
N HIS A 77 15.65 10.18 19.14
CA HIS A 77 15.93 8.76 19.03
C HIS A 77 16.85 8.46 17.83
N LEU A 78 16.61 9.13 16.69
CA LEU A 78 17.44 8.99 15.50
C LEU A 78 18.88 9.49 15.74
N ASN A 79 19.07 10.55 16.53
CA ASN A 79 20.40 10.98 16.99
C ASN A 79 21.06 9.95 17.93
N GLU A 80 20.31 9.37 18.86
CA GLU A 80 20.83 8.30 19.74
C GLU A 80 21.31 7.08 18.93
N LEU A 81 20.57 6.67 17.90
CA LEU A 81 20.98 5.60 16.99
C LEU A 81 22.26 5.95 16.23
N ALA A 82 22.42 7.21 15.81
CA ALA A 82 23.62 7.68 15.13
C ALA A 82 24.87 7.73 16.03
N LEU A 83 24.70 7.84 17.35
CA LEU A 83 25.82 7.93 18.30
C LEU A 83 26.14 6.61 18.99
N ASN A 84 25.12 5.82 19.32
CA ASN A 84 25.23 4.72 20.30
C ASN A 84 24.75 3.37 19.78
N SER A 85 24.34 3.25 18.51
CA SER A 85 23.94 1.97 17.93
C SER A 85 25.10 0.96 17.96
N LYS A 86 24.80 -0.29 18.33
CA LYS A 86 25.76 -1.41 18.25
C LYS A 86 25.99 -1.91 16.82
N SER A 87 25.11 -1.51 15.89
CA SER A 87 25.20 -1.88 14.48
C SER A 87 25.71 -0.71 13.68
N ASP A 88 26.87 -0.89 13.05
CA ASP A 88 27.49 0.10 12.15
C ASP A 88 26.54 0.50 11.01
N MET A 89 25.74 -0.45 10.51
CA MET A 89 24.77 -0.18 9.44
C MET A 89 23.66 0.76 9.91
N VAL A 90 23.10 0.52 11.11
CA VAL A 90 22.06 1.37 11.70
C VAL A 90 22.63 2.76 12.03
N GLN A 91 23.87 2.80 12.53
CA GLN A 91 24.57 4.05 12.80
C GLN A 91 24.77 4.88 11.53
N LEU A 92 25.25 4.24 10.45
CA LEU A 92 25.43 4.87 9.15
C LEU A 92 24.10 5.37 8.57
N GLN A 93 23.04 4.57 8.64
CA GLN A 93 21.71 4.95 8.15
C GLN A 93 21.12 6.13 8.93
N ALA A 94 21.22 6.10 10.26
CA ALA A 94 20.76 7.20 11.11
C ALA A 94 21.54 8.48 10.78
N THR A 95 22.87 8.39 10.70
CA THR A 95 23.74 9.52 10.33
C THR A 95 23.40 10.08 8.94
N GLN A 96 23.26 9.21 7.93
CA GLN A 96 22.87 9.61 6.58
C GLN A 96 21.50 10.30 6.58
N THR A 97 20.56 9.80 7.38
CA THR A 97 19.21 10.38 7.48
C THR A 97 19.27 11.78 8.11
N ILE A 98 20.06 11.99 9.17
CA ILE A 98 20.29 13.32 9.76
C ILE A 98 20.91 14.26 8.73
N LEU A 99 21.96 13.83 8.03
CA LEU A 99 22.64 14.62 7.02
C LEU A 99 21.71 15.00 5.87
N ASN A 100 20.88 14.06 5.40
CA ASN A 100 19.88 14.32 4.37
C ASN A 100 18.84 15.35 4.86
N MET A 101 18.32 15.20 6.08
CA MET A 101 17.36 16.15 6.67
C MET A 101 17.97 17.55 6.87
N ALA A 102 19.25 17.62 7.21
CA ALA A 102 19.99 18.87 7.37
C ALA A 102 20.45 19.50 6.04
N GLY A 103 20.14 18.88 4.90
CA GLY A 103 20.47 19.40 3.56
C GLY A 103 21.90 19.09 3.08
N TYR A 104 22.65 18.27 3.81
CA TYR A 104 23.97 17.76 3.39
C TYR A 104 23.88 16.50 2.52
N GLY A 105 22.68 15.95 2.33
CA GLY A 105 22.45 14.83 1.43
C GLY A 105 22.82 15.19 -0.01
N THR A 106 23.52 14.31 -0.71
CA THR A 106 23.80 14.50 -2.14
C THR A 106 22.48 14.38 -2.91
N ALA A 107 21.88 15.52 -3.27
CA ALA A 107 20.65 15.59 -4.06
C ALA A 107 20.72 14.79 -5.39
N ASN A 108 21.91 14.38 -5.82
CA ASN A 108 22.17 13.65 -7.06
C ASN A 108 22.07 12.12 -6.95
N SER A 109 22.10 11.52 -5.76
CA SER A 109 22.06 10.05 -5.64
C SER A 109 20.66 9.47 -5.82
N ASN A 110 19.62 10.19 -5.39
CA ASN A 110 18.22 9.75 -5.55
C ASN A 110 17.71 9.91 -6.98
N VAL A 111 18.12 10.97 -7.70
CA VAL A 111 17.64 11.20 -9.07
C VAL A 111 18.11 10.10 -10.03
N GLU A 112 19.37 9.67 -9.95
CA GLU A 112 19.88 8.61 -10.83
C GLU A 112 19.37 7.22 -10.44
N LEU A 113 19.21 6.93 -9.15
CA LEU A 113 18.60 5.70 -8.67
C LEU A 113 17.11 5.62 -9.03
N ASP A 114 16.38 6.72 -8.93
CA ASP A 114 14.96 6.75 -9.30
C ASP A 114 14.79 6.65 -10.82
N LYS A 115 15.66 7.31 -11.61
CA LYS A 115 15.73 7.09 -13.06
C LYS A 115 16.08 5.64 -13.41
N ALA A 116 16.94 4.97 -12.64
CA ALA A 116 17.28 3.57 -12.86
C ALA A 116 16.12 2.63 -12.51
N LYS A 117 15.40 2.90 -11.42
CA LYS A 117 14.18 2.16 -11.04
C LYS A 117 13.08 2.32 -12.09
N VAL A 118 12.86 3.53 -12.61
CA VAL A 118 11.90 3.78 -13.69
C VAL A 118 12.30 3.03 -14.97
N ARG A 119 13.58 3.07 -15.35
CA ARG A 119 14.09 2.31 -16.50
C ARG A 119 13.89 0.80 -16.35
N LYS A 120 14.12 0.26 -15.15
CA LYS A 120 13.90 -1.16 -14.84
C LYS A 120 12.41 -1.52 -14.90
N ALA A 121 11.55 -0.73 -14.29
CA ALA A 121 10.11 -0.96 -14.28
C ALA A 121 9.53 -0.92 -15.71
N ASN A 122 9.99 0.01 -16.55
CA ASN A 122 9.58 0.06 -17.96
C ASN A 122 10.06 -1.17 -18.73
N ALA A 123 11.31 -1.59 -18.56
CA ALA A 123 11.82 -2.80 -19.21
C ALA A 123 11.08 -4.07 -18.75
N GLU A 124 10.72 -4.15 -17.46
CA GLU A 124 9.91 -5.25 -16.93
C GLU A 124 8.48 -5.23 -17.48
N ALA A 125 7.88 -4.05 -17.67
CA ALA A 125 6.58 -3.90 -18.31
C ALA A 125 6.62 -4.32 -19.79
N ASP A 126 7.66 -3.90 -20.54
CA ASP A 126 7.85 -4.27 -21.94
C ASP A 126 8.02 -5.80 -22.09
N ILE A 127 8.78 -6.43 -21.19
CA ILE A 127 8.95 -7.90 -21.16
C ILE A 127 7.62 -8.59 -20.82
N ALA A 128 6.84 -8.05 -19.90
CA ALA A 128 5.54 -8.60 -19.53
C ALA A 128 4.52 -8.48 -20.67
N GLU A 129 4.51 -7.35 -21.39
CA GLU A 129 3.66 -7.13 -22.57
C GLU A 129 4.06 -8.05 -23.73
N ALA A 130 5.35 -8.19 -24.01
CA ALA A 130 5.85 -9.11 -25.02
C ALA A 130 5.46 -10.56 -24.71
N ARG A 131 5.61 -10.98 -23.45
CA ARG A 131 5.16 -12.31 -22.99
C ARG A 131 3.64 -12.45 -23.08
N ALA A 132 2.87 -11.43 -22.70
CA ALA A 132 1.42 -11.48 -22.80
C ALA A 132 0.95 -11.62 -24.25
N LYS A 133 1.65 -10.96 -25.20
CA LYS A 133 1.37 -11.05 -26.63
C LYS A 133 1.77 -12.40 -27.23
N GLU A 134 2.82 -13.05 -26.72
CA GLU A 134 3.15 -14.45 -27.07
C GLU A 134 2.13 -15.45 -26.48
N PHE A 135 1.43 -15.08 -25.41
CA PHE A 135 0.39 -15.89 -24.77
C PHE A 135 -1.04 -15.57 -25.23
N GLU A 136 -1.26 -14.54 -26.07
CA GLU A 136 -2.50 -14.43 -26.84
C GLU A 136 -2.47 -15.53 -27.92
N PRO A 137 -3.28 -16.60 -27.83
CA PRO A 137 -3.40 -17.51 -28.95
C PRO A 137 -3.98 -16.69 -30.10
N GLU A 138 -3.19 -16.48 -31.17
CA GLU A 138 -3.78 -16.22 -32.47
C GLU A 138 -4.83 -17.31 -32.67
N SER A 139 -6.09 -16.89 -32.76
CA SER A 139 -7.17 -17.73 -33.24
C SER A 139 -6.94 -18.01 -34.73
N SER A 140 -5.92 -18.79 -35.05
CA SER A 140 -5.87 -19.60 -36.26
C SER A 140 -6.27 -21.00 -35.83
N VAL A 141 -7.56 -21.28 -35.99
CA VAL A 141 -8.06 -22.63 -36.18
C VAL A 141 -7.27 -23.23 -37.34
N ASP A 142 -6.25 -24.03 -37.04
CA ASP A 142 -5.67 -24.97 -38.00
C ASP A 142 -5.49 -26.30 -37.26
N ASP A 143 -6.63 -26.96 -37.17
CA ASP A 143 -6.85 -28.40 -37.15
C ASP A 143 -5.68 -29.30 -36.77
N ASN A 144 -5.84 -29.88 -35.58
CA ASN A 144 -5.12 -31.05 -35.10
C ASN A 144 -5.50 -32.31 -35.91
N ASP A 145 -5.20 -32.31 -37.21
CA ASP A 145 -5.63 -33.30 -38.19
C ASP A 145 -4.59 -34.41 -38.47
N GLY A 146 -3.55 -34.50 -37.65
CA GLY A 146 -2.57 -35.60 -37.69
C GLY A 146 -2.80 -36.68 -36.63
N PHE A 147 -3.00 -36.27 -35.37
CA PHE A 147 -3.09 -37.20 -34.24
C PHE A 147 -4.50 -37.79 -34.06
N ILE A 148 -5.56 -36.99 -34.25
CA ILE A 148 -6.95 -37.46 -34.11
C ILE A 148 -7.34 -38.38 -35.29
N SER A 149 -6.84 -38.09 -36.48
CA SER A 149 -7.04 -38.94 -37.67
C SER A 149 -6.33 -40.29 -37.52
N ALA A 150 -5.10 -40.32 -36.97
CA ALA A 150 -4.38 -41.55 -36.68
C ALA A 150 -5.10 -42.44 -35.66
N LEU A 151 -5.65 -41.84 -34.59
CA LEU A 151 -6.43 -42.55 -33.56
C LEU A 151 -7.73 -43.15 -34.11
N LYS A 152 -8.45 -42.41 -34.97
CA LYS A 152 -9.67 -42.92 -35.63
C LYS A 152 -9.38 -44.06 -36.60
N ASN A 153 -8.29 -43.97 -37.39
CA ASN A 153 -7.93 -45.05 -38.30
C ASN A 153 -7.44 -46.30 -37.57
N SER A 154 -6.67 -46.16 -36.48
CA SER A 154 -6.28 -47.31 -35.65
C SER A 154 -7.48 -47.98 -34.99
N ALA A 155 -8.47 -47.20 -34.52
CA ALA A 155 -9.69 -47.76 -33.91
C ALA A 155 -10.59 -48.46 -34.94
N LYS A 156 -10.69 -47.95 -36.17
CA LYS A 156 -11.50 -48.56 -37.24
C LYS A 156 -10.93 -49.90 -37.73
N ASN A 157 -9.60 -50.03 -37.82
CA ASN A 157 -8.98 -51.28 -38.28
C ASN A 157 -8.96 -52.41 -37.23
N VAL A 158 -9.11 -52.10 -35.94
CA VAL A 158 -9.13 -53.13 -34.89
C VAL A 158 -10.55 -53.67 -34.63
N TRP A 159 -11.60 -52.93 -35.03
CA TRP A 159 -13.00 -53.22 -34.65
C TRP A 159 -13.91 -53.57 -35.85
N SER A 160 -13.36 -53.79 -37.05
CA SER A 160 -14.14 -54.09 -38.27
C SER A 160 -13.97 -55.52 -38.81
N ASP A 161 -13.34 -56.44 -38.07
CA ASP A 161 -13.09 -57.81 -38.55
C ASP A 161 -13.92 -58.89 -37.85
N ASP A 162 -15.02 -58.53 -37.16
CA ASP A 162 -16.00 -59.50 -36.63
C ASP A 162 -17.44 -59.00 -36.84
N ASN A 163 -17.94 -59.06 -38.07
CA ASN A 163 -19.35 -59.36 -38.39
C ASN A 163 -19.61 -59.33 -39.89
N GLU A 164 -19.47 -60.47 -40.57
CA GLU A 164 -20.32 -60.84 -41.71
C GLU A 164 -20.30 -62.36 -41.88
N ALA A 165 -21.44 -62.97 -41.52
CA ALA A 165 -22.05 -64.25 -41.94
C ALA A 165 -21.17 -65.51 -42.13
#